data_AF-A0A8X6K7Q5-F1
#
_entry.id   AF-A0A8X6K7Q5-F1
#
_cell.length_a   1.000
_cell.length_b   1.000
_cell.length_c   1.000
_cell.angle_alpha   90.00
_cell.angle_beta   90.00
_cell.angle_gamma   90.00
#
_symmetry.space_group_name_H-M   'P 1'
#
loop_
_entity.id
_entity.type
_entity.pdbx_description
1 polymer ?
#
loop_
_entity_poly.entity_id
_entity_poly.type
_entity_poly.pdbx_seq_one_letter_code
_entity_poly.pdbx_strand_id
1 'polypeptide(L)' 'MANIVIGLYFFEIEDGTPETFSGVSYRTMIENFLRPMAEQNPDLWFQQDGAAAHTARQTMDLLLEIFGERPISKNLDFP' A
#
# COMPACT_ATOMS: atom_id res chain seq x y z
N MET A 1 -0.49 1.23 21.09
CA MET A 1 0.47 0.20 20.66
C MET A 1 0.02 -0.21 19.27
N ALA A 2 0.91 -0.18 18.28
CA ALA A 2 0.58 -0.65 16.94
C ALA A 2 0.34 -2.15 17.00
N ASN A 3 -0.91 -2.60 16.93
CA ASN A 3 -1.22 -4.00 17.20
C ASN A 3 -1.07 -4.88 15.94
N ILE A 4 -1.00 -4.31 14.74
CA ILE A 4 -0.91 -5.06 13.47
C ILE A 4 -0.08 -4.26 12.44
N VAL A 5 0.90 -4.92 11.82
CA VAL A 5 1.60 -4.45 10.61
C VAL A 5 1.15 -5.32 9.46
N ILE A 6 0.63 -4.72 8.39
CA ILE A 6 0.25 -5.46 7.17
C ILE A 6 1.33 -5.26 6.12
N GLY A 7 1.90 -6.39 5.67
CA GLY A 7 2.88 -6.44 4.60
C GLY A 7 2.25 -6.38 3.21
N LEU A 8 3.10 -6.43 2.19
CA LEU A 8 2.72 -6.37 0.77
C LEU A 8 1.48 -7.21 0.47
N TYR A 9 0.44 -6.52 0.02
CA TYR A 9 -0.78 -7.14 -0.46
C TYR A 9 -0.58 -7.51 -1.93
N PHE A 10 -0.42 -8.80 -2.21
CA PHE A 10 -0.35 -9.36 -3.55
C PHE A 10 -1.59 -10.20 -3.81
N PHE A 11 -2.15 -10.10 -5.01
CA PHE A 11 -3.09 -11.09 -5.54
C PHE A 11 -2.45 -11.77 -6.75
N GLU A 12 -2.66 -13.08 -6.83
CA GLU A 12 -2.51 -13.83 -8.06
C GLU A 12 -3.81 -13.65 -8.86
N ILE A 13 -3.71 -13.22 -10.11
CA ILE A 13 -4.84 -13.30 -11.04
C ILE A 13 -5.00 -14.78 -11.41
N GLU A 14 -6.24 -15.28 -11.48
CA GLU A 14 -6.57 -16.71 -11.66
C GLU A 14 -5.88 -17.39 -12.86
N ASP A 15 -5.38 -16.62 -13.83
CA ASP A 15 -4.75 -17.12 -15.06
C ASP A 15 -3.21 -17.27 -14.96
N GLY A 16 -2.60 -16.89 -13.83
CA GLY A 16 -1.16 -16.96 -13.64
C GLY A 16 -0.36 -16.03 -14.54
N THR A 17 -1.03 -15.09 -15.24
CA THR A 17 -0.34 -14.08 -16.03
C THR A 17 0.17 -13.00 -15.06
N PRO A 18 1.49 -12.73 -15.01
CA PRO A 18 2.00 -11.63 -14.22
C PRO A 18 1.58 -10.33 -14.91
N GLU A 19 0.42 -9.77 -14.54
CA GLU A 19 0.19 -8.37 -14.81
C GLU A 19 1.29 -7.60 -14.09
N THR A 20 2.09 -6.88 -14.86
CA THR A 20 2.92 -5.83 -14.28
C THR A 20 1.93 -4.80 -13.74
N PHE A 21 1.60 -4.87 -12.45
CA PHE A 21 0.62 -3.99 -11.84
C PHE A 21 1.03 -2.54 -12.14
N SER A 22 0.24 -1.88 -12.98
CA SER A 22 0.42 -0.46 -13.23
C SER A 22 0.21 0.28 -11.91
N GLY A 23 0.82 1.46 -11.76
CA GLY A 23 0.56 2.30 -10.59
C GLY A 23 -0.94 2.62 -10.41
N VAL A 24 -1.72 2.62 -11.50
CA VAL A 24 -3.18 2.80 -11.44
C VAL A 24 -3.85 1.61 -10.77
N SER A 25 -3.56 0.39 -11.24
CA SER A 25 -4.11 -0.84 -10.67
C SER A 25 -3.78 -0.94 -9.18
N TYR A 26 -2.54 -0.62 -8.80
CA TYR A 26 -2.13 -0.64 -7.39
C TYR A 26 -2.91 0.36 -6.52
N ARG A 27 -3.10 1.60 -6.99
CA ARG A 27 -3.90 2.60 -6.25
C ARG A 27 -5.38 2.24 -6.16
N THR A 28 -5.96 1.67 -7.23
CA THR A 28 -7.33 1.14 -7.19
C THR A 28 -7.48 0.05 -6.12
N MET A 29 -6.45 -0.79 -5.95
CA MET A 29 -6.44 -1.80 -4.90
C MET A 29 -6.34 -1.20 -3.50
N ILE A 30 -5.48 -0.18 -3.31
CA ILE A 30 -5.39 0.55 -2.04
C ILE A 30 -6.76 1.12 -1.66
N GLU A 31 -7.44 1.79 -2.59
CA GLU A 31 -8.75 2.39 -2.36
C GLU A 31 -9.82 1.36 -2.00
N ASN A 32 -9.91 0.26 -2.75
CA ASN A 32 -11.02 -0.68 -2.61
C ASN A 32 -10.86 -1.67 -1.44
N PHE A 33 -9.62 -1.98 -1.04
CA PHE A 33 -9.36 -3.03 -0.05
C PHE A 33 -8.60 -2.54 1.18
N LEU A 34 -7.55 -1.75 0.98
CA LEU A 34 -6.67 -1.33 2.08
C LEU A 34 -7.29 -0.19 2.90
N ARG A 35 -7.89 0.81 2.24
CA ARG A 35 -8.52 1.95 2.91
C ARG A 35 -9.65 1.52 3.85
N PRO A 36 -10.65 0.69 3.47
CA PRO A 36 -11.70 0.29 4.39
C PRO A 36 -11.18 -0.43 5.64
N MET A 37 -10.11 -1.23 5.48
CA MET A 37 -9.46 -1.92 6.60
C MET A 37 -8.70 -0.94 7.51
N ALA A 38 -7.99 0.03 6.95
CA ALA A 38 -7.26 1.04 7.70
C ALA A 38 -8.20 1.98 8.47
N GLU A 39 -9.33 2.37 7.88
CA GLU A 39 -10.36 3.18 8.53
C GLU A 39 -11.01 2.47 9.72
N GLN A 40 -11.14 1.15 9.66
CA GLN A 40 -11.63 0.32 10.78
C GLN A 40 -10.54 0.05 11.83
N ASN A 41 -9.27 0.21 11.50
CA ASN A 41 -8.13 -0.11 12.35
C ASN A 41 -7.17 1.10 12.41
N PRO A 42 -7.50 2.15 13.17
CA PRO A 42 -6.73 3.39 13.19
C PRO A 42 -5.33 3.24 13.78
N ASP A 43 -4.97 2.10 14.37
CA ASP A 43 -3.62 1.79 14.85
C ASP A 43 -2.79 0.95 13.86
N LEU A 44 -3.31 0.70 12.65
CA LEU A 44 -2.66 -0.14 11.64
C LEU A 44 -1.44 0.57 11.04
N TRP A 45 -0.35 -0.19 10.87
CA TRP A 45 0.85 0.24 10.14
C TRP A 45 0.93 -0.51 8.82
N PHE A 46 1.40 0.19 7.79
CA PHE A 46 1.48 -0.37 6.45
C PHE A 46 2.93 -0.49 6.00
N GLN A 47 3.32 -1.65 5.45
CA GLN A 47 4.65 -1.86 4.91
C GLN A 47 4.60 -2.29 3.43
N GLN A 48 5.38 -1.61 2.58
CA GLN A 48 5.55 -1.94 1.16
C GLN A 48 7.02 -2.04 0.74
N ASP A 49 7.29 -2.74 -0.37
CA ASP A 49 8.62 -2.75 -0.99
C ASP A 49 8.90 -1.46 -1.79
N GLY A 50 10.04 -1.45 -2.48
CA GLY A 50 10.51 -0.34 -3.29
C GLY A 50 10.17 -0.46 -4.77
N ALA A 51 9.16 -1.23 -5.17
CA ALA A 51 8.75 -1.32 -6.57
C ALA A 51 8.28 0.05 -7.09
N ALA A 52 8.53 0.36 -8.36
CA ALA A 52 8.26 1.68 -8.92
C ALA A 52 6.79 2.11 -8.82
N ALA A 53 5.84 1.17 -8.89
CA ALA A 53 4.41 1.46 -8.71
C ALA A 53 4.07 1.80 -7.24
N HIS A 54 4.79 1.23 -6.29
CA HIS A 54 4.59 1.39 -4.85
C HIS A 54 5.21 2.70 -4.34
N THR A 55 6.38 3.07 -4.85
CA THR A 55 7.07 4.32 -4.49
C THR A 55 6.69 5.51 -5.39
N ALA A 56 5.84 5.31 -6.39
CA ALA A 56 5.32 6.39 -7.21
C ALA A 56 4.66 7.45 -6.32
N ARG A 57 4.93 8.73 -6.59
CA ARG A 57 4.43 9.86 -5.78
C ARG A 57 2.93 9.78 -5.50
N GLN A 58 2.13 9.51 -6.54
CA GLN A 58 0.67 9.37 -6.43
C GLN A 58 0.25 8.24 -5.48
N THR A 59 1.04 7.17 -5.41
CA THR A 59 0.81 6.05 -4.49
C THR A 59 1.20 6.43 -3.07
N MET A 60 2.32 7.12 -2.89
CA MET A 60 2.76 7.59 -1.57
C MET A 60 1.80 8.63 -0.99
N ASP A 61 1.35 9.59 -1.78
CA ASP A 61 0.39 10.60 -1.36
C ASP A 61 -0.91 9.94 -0.87
N LEU A 62 -1.39 8.91 -1.57
CA LEU A 62 -2.55 8.12 -1.17
C LEU A 62 -2.32 7.35 0.14
N LEU A 63 -1.15 6.73 0.33
CA LEU A 63 -0.82 6.01 1.56
C LEU A 63 -0.68 6.97 2.76
N LEU A 64 -0.11 8.15 2.57
CA LEU A 64 -0.02 9.18 3.61
C LEU A 64 -1.41 9.72 3.98
N GLU A 65 -2.33 9.83 3.03
CA GLU A 65 -3.72 10.20 3.30
C GLU A 65 -4.41 9.17 4.21
N ILE A 66 -4.21 7.88 3.95
CA ILE A 66 -4.87 6.78 4.68
C ILE A 66 -4.21 6.53 6.04
N PHE A 67 -2.89 6.55 6.10
CA PHE A 67 -2.12 6.08 7.26
C PHE A 67 -1.41 7.21 8.03
N GLY A 68 -1.37 8.44 7.52
CA GLY A 68 -0.54 9.51 8.10
C GLY A 68 0.95 9.15 8.07
N GLU A 69 1.65 9.25 9.20
CA GLU A 69 3.08 8.94 9.33
C GLU A 69 3.40 7.43 9.52
N ARG A 70 2.41 6.55 9.31
CA ARG A 70 2.51 5.10 9.54
C ARG A 70 2.79 4.19 8.32
N PRO A 71 2.98 4.69 7.09
CA PRO A 71 3.58 3.89 6.03
C PRO A 71 5.08 3.65 6.27
N ILE A 72 5.57 2.46 5.93
CA ILE A 72 6.98 2.08 5.90
C ILE A 72 7.27 1.56 4.49
N SER A 73 8.17 2.21 3.76
CA SER A 73 8.49 1.81 2.38
C SER A 73 9.98 1.56 2.23
N LYS A 74 10.35 0.44 1.60
CA LYS A 74 11.75 0.18 1.25
C LYS A 74 12.19 1.15 0.15
N ASN A 75 13.37 1.76 0.31
CA ASN A 75 13.96 2.75 -0.61
C ASN A 75 13.24 4.11 -0.67
N LEU A 76 12.45 4.45 0.35
CA LEU A 76 11.89 5.79 0.48
C LEU A 76 12.18 6.32 1.89
N ASP A 77 12.81 7.48 1.98
CA ASP A 77 12.87 8.26 3.22
C ASP A 77 11.63 9.16 3.25
N PHE A 78 10.83 9.04 4.31
CA PHE A 78 9.75 10.00 4.57
C PHE A 78 10.38 11.32 5.04
N PRO A 79 9.88 12.49 4.59
CA PRO A 79 10.35 13.78 5.08
C PRO A 79 10.11 13.98 6.58
#